data_AF-A0A480A417-F1
#
_entry.id   AF-A0A480A417-F1
#
_cell.length_a   1.000
_cell.length_b   1.000
_cell.length_c   1.000
_cell.angle_alpha   90.00
_cell.angle_beta   90.00
_cell.angle_gamma   90.00
#
_symmetry.space_group_name_H-M   'P 1'
#
loop_
_entity.id
_entity.type
_entity.pdbx_description
1 polymer ?
#
loop_
_entity_poly.entity_id
_entity_poly.type
_entity_poly.pdbx_seq_one_letter_code
_entity_poly.pdbx_strand_id
1 'polypeptide(L)'
;MILDIKQSASQSSLKIAPKSTYDLLIENQTDGTVKATLLSLPECQGVGNTETEAIEALDKILQARLGNAKIVTLEIAAPKTENPWMKIAGKYKDDPQFDQMLEYIEEYRRQLDAINE
;
A
#
# COMPACT_ATOMS: atom_id res chain seq x y z
N MET A 1 -13.27 58.01 -9.59
CA MET A 1 -12.06 57.63 -8.83
C MET A 1 -12.53 56.88 -7.59
N ILE A 2 -12.06 55.65 -7.49
CA ILE A 2 -12.45 54.53 -6.62
C ILE A 2 -12.45 54.90 -5.14
N LEU A 3 -13.34 54.31 -4.35
CA LEU A 3 -13.00 53.78 -3.02
C LEU A 3 -14.04 52.71 -2.61
N ASP A 4 -13.81 51.49 -3.10
CA ASP A 4 -14.44 50.27 -2.62
C ASP A 4 -14.02 49.99 -1.17
N ILE A 5 -15.02 49.89 -0.29
CA ILE A 5 -14.87 49.46 1.09
C ILE A 5 -14.56 47.95 1.08
N LYS A 6 -13.28 47.61 1.29
CA LYS A 6 -12.88 46.22 1.52
C LYS A 6 -13.43 45.73 2.87
N GLN A 7 -14.47 44.91 2.80
CA GLN A 7 -14.93 44.08 3.90
C GLN A 7 -13.84 43.03 4.21
N SER A 8 -13.17 43.19 5.36
CA SER A 8 -12.24 42.20 5.89
C SER A 8 -13.04 41.08 6.55
N ALA A 9 -13.23 39.97 5.85
CA ALA A 9 -13.68 38.72 6.45
C ALA A 9 -12.45 37.96 6.94
N SER A 10 -12.31 37.87 8.27
CA SER A 10 -11.30 37.04 8.94
C SER A 10 -11.53 35.57 8.58
N GLN A 11 -10.67 35.01 7.74
CA GLN A 11 -10.68 33.58 7.41
C GLN A 11 -10.02 32.81 8.57
N SER A 12 -10.83 32.40 9.55
CA SER A 12 -10.45 31.34 10.47
C SER A 12 -10.32 30.04 9.69
N SER A 13 -9.09 29.69 9.31
CA SER A 13 -8.77 28.40 8.69
C SER A 13 -9.08 27.29 9.69
N LEU A 14 -10.19 26.59 9.49
CA LEU A 14 -10.46 25.31 10.13
C LEU A 14 -9.33 24.36 9.70
N LYS A 15 -8.43 24.02 10.62
CA LYS A 15 -7.44 22.97 10.39
C LYS A 15 -8.20 21.66 10.22
N ILE A 16 -8.40 21.24 8.97
CA ILE A 16 -8.94 19.92 8.65
C ILE A 16 -7.90 18.92 9.13
N ALA A 17 -8.24 18.16 10.17
CA ALA A 17 -7.39 17.07 10.62
C ALA A 17 -7.24 16.06 9.45
N PRO A 18 -6.03 15.58 9.18
CA PRO A 18 -5.84 14.59 8.12
C PRO A 18 -6.67 13.34 8.44
N LYS A 19 -7.53 12.93 7.49
CA LYS A 19 -8.29 11.70 7.59
C LYS A 19 -7.37 10.53 7.20
N SER A 20 -7.13 9.61 8.13
CA SER A 20 -6.40 8.38 7.86
C SER A 20 -7.38 7.22 7.67
N THR A 21 -7.13 6.42 6.64
CA THR A 21 -7.86 5.17 6.39
C THR A 21 -7.02 4.01 6.90
N TYR A 22 -7.65 3.05 7.56
CA TYR A 22 -7.01 1.87 8.12
C TYR A 22 -7.77 0.62 7.69
N ASP A 23 -7.05 -0.45 7.38
CA ASP A 23 -7.63 -1.74 7.05
C ASP A 23 -7.95 -2.53 8.32
N LEU A 24 -9.17 -3.04 8.40
CA LEU A 24 -9.69 -3.76 9.56
C LEU A 24 -10.02 -5.20 9.20
N LEU A 25 -9.73 -6.12 10.12
CA LEU A 25 -10.26 -7.48 10.12
C LEU A 25 -11.51 -7.52 11.01
N ILE A 26 -12.62 -8.00 10.46
CA ILE A 26 -13.90 -8.19 11.18
C ILE A 26 -14.14 -9.68 11.39
N GLU A 27 -14.36 -10.09 12.63
CA GLU A 27 -14.58 -11.49 13.01
C GLU A 27 -15.82 -11.64 13.88
N ASN A 28 -16.80 -12.44 13.43
CA ASN A 28 -17.92 -12.87 14.26
C ASN A 28 -17.44 -13.93 15.27
N GLN A 29 -17.66 -13.67 16.56
CA GLN A 29 -17.25 -14.54 17.65
C GLN A 29 -18.33 -15.57 17.98
N THR A 30 -17.94 -16.66 18.64
CA THR A 30 -18.85 -17.75 19.02
C THR A 30 -19.91 -17.34 20.06
N ASP A 31 -19.66 -16.26 20.80
CA ASP A 31 -20.60 -15.69 21.78
C ASP A 31 -21.61 -14.72 21.17
N GLY A 32 -21.60 -14.55 19.83
CA GLY A 32 -22.49 -13.66 19.10
C GLY A 32 -22.01 -12.21 19.00
N THR A 33 -20.85 -11.88 19.59
CA THR A 33 -20.24 -10.57 19.42
C THR A 33 -19.45 -10.47 18.11
N VAL A 34 -19.14 -9.24 17.69
CA VAL A 34 -18.28 -8.92 16.56
C VAL A 34 -17.00 -8.28 17.09
N LYS A 35 -15.85 -8.73 16.59
CA LYS A 35 -14.54 -8.18 16.93
C LYS A 35 -13.93 -7.51 15.70
N ALA A 36 -13.57 -6.23 15.83
CA ALA A 36 -12.82 -5.47 14.83
C ALA A 36 -11.36 -5.36 15.27
N THR A 37 -10.42 -5.75 14.39
CA THR A 37 -8.98 -5.72 14.66
C THR A 37 -8.27 -4.87 13.63
N LEU A 38 -7.42 -3.95 14.06
CA LEU A 38 -6.59 -3.16 13.15
C LEU A 38 -5.47 -4.03 12.56
N LEU A 39 -5.44 -4.24 11.24
CA LEU A 39 -4.48 -5.16 10.60
C LEU A 39 -3.02 -4.74 10.83
N SER A 40 -2.75 -3.43 10.78
CA SER A 40 -1.42 -2.89 11.01
C SER A 40 -0.97 -3.01 12.47
N LEU A 41 -1.88 -3.31 13.40
CA LEU A 41 -1.64 -3.25 14.84
C LEU A 41 -2.59 -4.20 15.60
N PRO A 42 -2.32 -5.51 15.58
CA PRO A 42 -3.26 -6.53 16.05
C PRO A 42 -3.68 -6.42 17.51
N GLU A 43 -2.93 -5.72 18.36
CA GLU A 43 -3.30 -5.45 19.74
C GLU A 43 -4.36 -4.35 19.90
N CYS A 44 -4.66 -3.60 18.83
CA CYS A 44 -5.73 -2.61 18.80
C CYS A 44 -7.01 -3.28 18.29
N GLN A 45 -7.93 -3.58 19.22
CA GLN A 45 -9.14 -4.34 18.97
C GLN A 45 -10.35 -3.67 19.63
N GLY A 46 -11.49 -3.68 18.95
CA GLY A 46 -12.79 -3.30 19.48
C GLY A 46 -13.77 -4.47 19.41
N VAL A 47 -14.66 -4.59 20.38
CA VAL A 47 -15.70 -5.62 20.43
C VAL A 47 -17.06 -4.94 20.61
N GLY A 48 -18.07 -5.41 19.91
CA GLY A 48 -19.46 -4.94 20.01
C GLY A 48 -20.44 -6.04 19.64
N ASN A 49 -21.74 -5.78 19.79
CA ASN A 49 -22.78 -6.72 19.36
C ASN A 49 -23.06 -6.63 17.85
N THR A 50 -22.56 -5.58 17.21
CA THR A 50 -22.65 -5.35 15.77
C THR A 50 -21.29 -4.92 15.22
N GLU A 51 -21.12 -5.02 13.90
CA GLU A 51 -19.92 -4.53 13.22
C GLU A 51 -19.68 -3.04 13.51
N THR A 52 -20.72 -2.22 13.43
CA THR A 52 -20.65 -0.79 13.74
C THR A 52 -20.17 -0.54 15.17
N GLU A 53 -20.74 -1.25 16.15
CA GLU A 53 -20.34 -1.11 17.57
C GLU A 53 -18.87 -1.52 17.77
N ALA A 54 -18.42 -2.59 17.12
CA ALA A 54 -17.03 -3.04 17.19
C ALA A 54 -16.06 -2.02 16.59
N ILE A 55 -16.42 -1.42 15.45
CA ILE A 55 -15.63 -0.36 14.80
C ILE A 55 -15.60 0.91 15.65
N GLU A 56 -16.72 1.33 16.24
CA GLU A 56 -16.77 2.49 17.14
C GLU A 56 -15.94 2.27 18.41
N ALA A 57 -15.97 1.06 18.97
CA ALA A 57 -15.12 0.69 20.10
C ALA A 57 -13.64 0.77 19.71
N LEU A 58 -13.27 0.23 18.54
CA LEU A 58 -11.91 0.29 18.02
C LEU A 58 -11.46 1.73 17.76
N ASP A 59 -12.32 2.58 17.18
CA ASP A 59 -12.02 3.99 16.91
C ASP A 59 -11.66 4.74 18.19
N LYS A 60 -12.44 4.57 19.27
CA LYS A 60 -12.13 5.19 20.58
C LYS A 60 -10.78 4.75 21.12
N ILE A 61 -10.46 3.46 21.04
CA ILE A 61 -9.19 2.89 21.50
C ILE A 61 -8.03 3.46 20.67
N LEU A 62 -8.18 3.50 19.34
CA LEU A 62 -7.17 4.03 18.44
C LEU A 62 -6.93 5.51 18.66
N GLN A 63 -7.98 6.32 18.82
CA GLN A 63 -7.87 7.75 19.11
C GLN A 63 -7.17 8.02 20.45
N ALA A 64 -7.52 7.28 21.50
CA ALA A 64 -6.87 7.41 22.81
C ALA A 64 -5.37 7.10 22.73
N ARG A 65 -4.99 6.09 21.93
CA ARG A 65 -3.59 5.73 21.72
C ARG A 65 -2.85 6.78 20.89
N LEU A 66 -3.44 7.25 19.79
CA LEU A 66 -2.85 8.29 18.94
C LEU A 66 -2.76 9.66 19.63
N GLY A 67 -3.56 9.90 20.68
CA GLY A 67 -3.39 11.08 21.53
C GLY A 67 -2.04 11.13 22.26
N ASN A 68 -1.41 9.97 22.50
CA ASN A 68 -0.14 9.85 23.23
C ASN A 68 1.00 9.26 22.39
N ALA A 69 0.71 8.79 21.17
CA ALA A 69 1.65 8.11 20.31
C ALA A 69 1.67 8.72 18.90
N LYS A 70 2.80 8.59 18.20
CA LYS A 70 2.95 9.05 16.83
C LYS A 70 3.34 7.88 15.93
N ILE A 71 2.66 7.76 14.79
CA ILE A 71 3.07 6.85 13.71
C ILE A 71 4.21 7.52 12.95
N VAL A 72 5.32 6.80 12.78
CA VAL A 72 6.47 7.25 11.99
C VAL A 72 6.84 6.16 11.00
N THR A 73 7.19 6.55 9.79
CA THR A 73 7.78 5.65 8.80
C THR A 73 9.28 5.62 9.03
N LEU A 74 9.84 4.42 9.25
CA LEU A 74 11.28 4.22 9.31
C LEU A 74 11.72 3.47 8.04
N GLU A 75 12.56 4.12 7.24
CA GLU A 75 13.25 3.45 6.15
C GLU A 75 14.40 2.62 6.70
N ILE A 76 14.42 1.32 6.42
CA ILE A 76 15.46 0.39 6.85
C ILE A 76 16.17 -0.13 5.61
N ALA A 77 17.51 -0.03 5.59
CA ALA A 77 18.29 -0.59 4.50
C ALA A 77 18.14 -2.12 4.50
N ALA A 78 17.86 -2.70 3.33
CA ALA A 78 17.88 -4.14 3.17
C ALA A 78 19.29 -4.68 3.50
N PRO A 79 19.39 -5.89 4.09
CA PRO A 79 20.67 -6.58 4.17
C PRO A 79 21.30 -6.61 2.77
N LYS A 80 22.62 -6.40 2.68
CA LYS A 80 23.34 -6.55 1.42
C LYS A 80 23.31 -8.02 0.99
N THR A 81 22.25 -8.42 0.30
CA THR A 81 22.18 -9.69 -0.42
C THR A 81 22.74 -9.47 -1.81
N GLU A 82 23.64 -10.37 -2.22
CA GLU A 82 24.16 -10.39 -3.57
C GLU A 82 22.99 -10.61 -4.53
N ASN A 83 22.79 -9.71 -5.50
CA ASN A 83 21.67 -9.80 -6.43
C ASN A 83 21.77 -11.15 -7.20
N PRO A 84 20.79 -12.06 -7.10
CA PRO A 84 20.87 -13.38 -7.75
C PRO A 84 21.10 -13.30 -9.27
N TRP A 85 20.60 -12.23 -9.90
CA TRP A 85 20.75 -11.98 -11.33
C TRP A 85 22.20 -11.67 -11.73
N MET A 86 23.03 -11.18 -10.81
CA MET A 86 24.46 -10.96 -11.08
C MET A 86 25.22 -12.24 -11.34
N LYS A 87 24.74 -13.39 -10.82
CA LYS A 87 25.38 -14.69 -11.04
C LYS A 87 25.24 -15.20 -12.47
N ILE A 88 24.25 -14.70 -13.20
CA ILE A 88 23.91 -15.16 -14.56
C ILE A 88 23.95 -14.03 -15.60
N ALA A 89 24.24 -12.80 -15.17
CA ALA A 89 24.40 -11.67 -16.07
C ALA A 89 25.55 -11.95 -17.05
N GLY A 90 25.25 -11.91 -18.35
CA GLY A 90 26.23 -12.15 -19.41
C GLY A 90 26.60 -13.61 -19.64
N LYS A 91 25.87 -14.59 -19.06
CA LYS A 91 26.16 -16.03 -19.19
C LYS A 91 26.41 -16.50 -20.62
N TYR A 92 25.72 -15.91 -21.61
CA TYR A 92 25.78 -16.32 -23.01
C TYR A 92 26.50 -15.30 -23.91
N LYS A 93 27.18 -14.30 -23.33
CA LYS A 93 27.81 -13.21 -24.10
C LYS A 93 28.79 -13.72 -25.16
N ASP A 94 29.58 -14.73 -24.81
CA ASP A 94 30.64 -15.29 -25.65
C ASP A 94 30.28 -16.72 -26.11
N ASP A 95 29.00 -17.09 -26.06
CA ASP A 95 28.54 -18.40 -26.54
C ASP A 95 28.60 -18.44 -28.08
N PRO A 96 29.40 -19.33 -28.69
CA PRO A 96 29.55 -19.39 -30.14
C PRO A 96 28.26 -19.82 -30.86
N GLN A 97 27.28 -20.36 -30.15
CA GLN A 97 25.98 -20.75 -30.70
C GLN A 97 24.91 -19.65 -30.56
N PHE A 98 25.24 -18.50 -29.97
CA PHE A 98 24.28 -17.44 -29.69
C PHE A 98 23.59 -16.91 -30.96
N ASP A 99 24.37 -16.66 -32.01
CA ASP A 99 23.84 -16.14 -33.29
C ASP A 99 22.90 -17.15 -33.97
N GLN A 100 23.28 -18.43 -33.98
CA GLN A 100 22.43 -19.50 -34.51
C GLN A 100 21.10 -19.61 -33.75
N MET A 101 21.14 -19.48 -32.42
CA MET A 101 19.94 -19.51 -31.58
C MET A 101 19.01 -18.32 -31.90
N LEU A 102 19.55 -17.12 -32.13
CA LEU A 102 18.76 -15.95 -32.56
C LEU A 102 18.08 -16.18 -33.91
N GLU A 103 18.80 -16.72 -34.90
CA GLU A 103 18.23 -17.04 -36.21
C GLU A 103 17.02 -17.97 -36.09
N TYR A 104 17.12 -19.03 -35.25
CA TYR A 104 16.02 -19.93 -34.97
C TYR A 104 14.82 -19.23 -34.32
N ILE A 105 15.05 -18.35 -33.34
CA ILE A 105 13.97 -17.59 -32.69
C ILE A 105 13.27 -16.68 -33.70
N GLU A 106 14.02 -15.98 -34.54
CA GLU A 106 13.45 -15.09 -35.54
C GLU A 106 12.63 -15.84 -36.59
N GLU A 107 13.13 -16.99 -37.07
CA GLU A 107 12.38 -17.83 -38.00
C GLU A 107 11.08 -18.33 -37.39
N TYR A 108 11.14 -18.82 -36.16
CA TYR A 108 9.95 -19.26 -35.43
C TYR A 108 8.94 -18.13 -35.26
N ARG A 109 9.40 -16.90 -34.95
CA ARG A 109 8.51 -15.75 -34.82
C ARG A 109 7.86 -15.35 -36.14
N ARG A 110 8.61 -15.36 -37.25
CA ARG A 110 8.04 -15.13 -38.60
C ARG A 110 6.94 -16.13 -38.95
N GLN A 111 7.12 -17.41 -38.58
CA GLN A 111 6.10 -18.44 -38.80
C GLN A 111 4.82 -18.16 -38.01
N LEU A 112 4.94 -17.75 -36.74
CA LEU A 112 3.77 -17.40 -35.92
C LEU A 112 3.07 -16.13 -36.41
N ASP A 113 3.83 -15.11 -36.80
CA ASP A 113 3.28 -13.86 -37.32
C ASP A 113 2.50 -14.12 -38.63
N ALA A 114 2.98 -15.03 -39.50
CA ALA A 114 2.29 -15.43 -40.74
C ALA A 114 1.05 -16.33 -40.53
N ILE A 115 0.88 -16.94 -39.35
CA ILE A 115 -0.31 -17.74 -38.99
C ILE A 115 -1.42 -16.84 -38.41
N ASN A 116 -1.05 -15.69 -37.84
CA ASN A 116 -1.96 -14.76 -37.17
C ASN A 116 -2.40 -13.58 -38.07
N GLU A 117 -2.11 -13.64 -39.37
CA GLU A 117 -2.57 -12.72 -40.42
C GLU A 117 -3.64 -13.40 -41.29
#